data_AF-A0A350NXE1-F1
#
_entry.id   AF-A0A350NXE1-F1
#
_cell.length_a   1.000
_cell.length_b   1.000
_cell.length_c   1.000
_cell.angle_alpha   90.00
_cell.angle_beta   90.00
_cell.angle_gamma   90.00
#
_symmetry.space_group_name_H-M   'P 1'
#
loop_
_entity.id
_entity.type
_entity.pdbx_description
1 polymer ?
#
loop_
_entity_poly.entity_id
_entity_poly.type
_entity_poly.pdbx_seq_one_letter_code
_entity_poly.pdbx_strand_id
1 'polypeptide(L)'
;MAFGKINKMSYFHKMGIFFRSSFLSAVFLWVCGMGHSGLAQGGCTSIDLDYICQNTEFVQGIASTCGLDCLSEGEECLTACMEAQVDLTSPCIECFGEQVTCIVTNCYFACAFGTEEACAECALANCEAGFNECAGIVDNDNDTWTNLCDCNDSNSTIFPGAEGTGSGYDNDCNGLISLSELTDCNADLNADNIVGTADLLIFLGAFDCSENCYDAADFNSDGVVGASDLLILLSEFGLFCE
;
A
#
# COMPACT_ATOMS: atom_id res chain seq x y z
N MET A 1 -4.07 -14.93 2.85
CA MET A 1 -3.83 -14.44 4.22
C MET A 1 -3.42 -12.97 4.12
N ALA A 2 -4.22 -12.17 3.40
CA ALA A 2 -3.82 -10.85 2.91
C ALA A 2 -4.12 -9.71 3.91
N PHE A 3 -4.94 -9.97 4.94
CA PHE A 3 -4.93 -9.20 6.20
C PHE A 3 -3.77 -9.59 7.16
N GLY A 4 -2.60 -9.90 6.61
CA GLY A 4 -1.50 -10.56 7.34
C GLY A 4 -0.96 -9.78 8.54
N LYS A 5 -0.84 -8.45 8.44
CA LYS A 5 -0.27 -7.61 9.52
C LYS A 5 -0.83 -6.19 9.63
N ILE A 6 -1.86 -5.81 8.86
CA ILE A 6 -2.75 -4.72 9.29
C ILE A 6 -3.64 -5.35 10.37
N ASN A 7 -3.46 -4.95 11.63
CA ASN A 7 -4.17 -5.45 12.81
C ASN A 7 -5.49 -6.14 12.45
N LYS A 8 -5.48 -7.48 12.47
CA LYS A 8 -6.56 -8.45 12.16
C LYS A 8 -7.94 -8.08 12.74
N MET A 9 -7.98 -7.11 13.65
CA MET A 9 -9.13 -6.61 14.39
C MET A 9 -9.75 -5.32 13.83
N SER A 10 -9.07 -4.47 13.04
CA SER A 10 -9.65 -3.16 12.67
C SER A 10 -10.58 -3.19 11.46
N TYR A 11 -10.23 -3.93 10.38
CA TYR A 11 -10.99 -3.86 9.11
C TYR A 11 -12.46 -4.24 9.22
N PHE A 12 -12.77 -5.15 10.13
CA PHE A 12 -14.10 -5.69 10.24
C PHE A 12 -14.73 -5.53 11.63
N HIS A 13 -14.06 -4.86 12.58
CA HIS A 13 -14.70 -4.54 13.87
C HIS A 13 -16.00 -3.78 13.57
N LYS A 14 -15.98 -2.57 13.03
CA LYS A 14 -17.18 -1.70 13.13
C LYS A 14 -18.48 -2.18 12.42
N MET A 15 -18.44 -3.24 11.60
CA MET A 15 -19.65 -3.87 11.01
C MET A 15 -20.51 -4.69 12.00
N GLY A 16 -20.06 -4.95 13.24
CA GLY A 16 -20.86 -5.67 14.25
C GLY A 16 -21.92 -4.86 14.97
N ILE A 17 -21.66 -3.57 15.15
CA ILE A 17 -22.54 -2.64 15.85
C ILE A 17 -23.79 -2.32 14.99
N PHE A 18 -23.72 -2.69 13.72
CA PHE A 18 -24.44 -2.19 12.55
C PHE A 18 -25.93 -2.55 12.48
N PHE A 19 -26.34 -3.70 13.03
CA PHE A 19 -27.73 -4.17 12.88
C PHE A 19 -28.57 -4.14 14.14
N ARG A 20 -27.98 -3.78 15.29
CA ARG A 20 -28.71 -3.74 16.56
C ARG A 20 -29.64 -2.51 16.69
N SER A 21 -29.42 -1.45 15.92
CA SER A 21 -30.08 -0.16 16.14
C SER A 21 -31.22 0.19 15.17
N SER A 22 -31.42 -0.53 14.06
CA SER A 22 -32.45 -0.17 13.07
C SER A 22 -33.33 -1.35 12.59
N PHE A 23 -34.62 -1.19 12.89
CA PHE A 23 -35.81 -1.72 12.22
C PHE A 23 -36.11 -3.23 12.22
N LEU A 24 -37.01 -3.59 13.15
CA LEU A 24 -38.17 -4.43 12.85
C LEU A 24 -38.95 -3.82 11.67
N SER A 25 -39.14 -4.60 10.61
CA SER A 25 -39.88 -4.34 9.36
C SER A 25 -39.08 -3.70 8.22
N ALA A 26 -38.62 -4.55 7.29
CA ALA A 26 -39.17 -4.57 5.92
C ALA A 26 -38.59 -5.75 5.11
N VAL A 27 -39.48 -6.70 4.85
CA VAL A 27 -39.70 -7.38 3.55
C VAL A 27 -38.48 -7.96 2.83
N PHE A 28 -38.29 -9.25 3.09
CA PHE A 28 -37.86 -10.27 2.15
C PHE A 28 -38.71 -10.19 0.86
N LEU A 29 -38.14 -9.80 -0.29
CA LEU A 29 -38.59 -10.20 -1.65
C LEU A 29 -37.70 -9.62 -2.78
N TRP A 30 -37.09 -10.55 -3.53
CA TRP A 30 -36.59 -10.42 -4.92
C TRP A 30 -35.42 -9.44 -5.17
N VAL A 31 -34.28 -9.87 -5.70
CA VAL A 31 -34.11 -10.29 -7.11
C VAL A 31 -33.07 -11.42 -7.26
N CYS A 32 -33.42 -12.43 -8.06
CA CYS A 32 -32.45 -13.35 -8.67
C CYS A 32 -31.69 -12.65 -9.81
N GLY A 33 -30.36 -12.69 -9.73
CA GLY A 33 -29.49 -12.89 -10.89
C GLY A 33 -29.17 -11.68 -11.76
N MET A 34 -28.00 -11.09 -11.52
CA MET A 34 -26.97 -10.96 -12.55
C MET A 34 -25.63 -11.25 -11.87
N GLY A 35 -24.99 -12.35 -12.25
CA GLY A 35 -23.59 -12.56 -11.92
C GLY A 35 -22.80 -11.45 -12.62
N HIS A 36 -22.29 -10.50 -11.85
CA HIS A 36 -21.23 -9.64 -12.33
C HIS A 36 -20.02 -10.56 -12.49
N SER A 37 -19.70 -10.87 -13.73
CA SER A 37 -18.39 -11.35 -14.11
C SER A 37 -17.40 -10.24 -13.78
N GLY A 38 -16.85 -10.30 -12.56
CA GLY A 38 -15.76 -9.43 -12.11
C GLY A 38 -14.62 -9.54 -13.11
N LEU A 39 -14.38 -8.46 -13.83
CA LEU A 39 -13.10 -8.25 -14.46
C LEU A 39 -12.14 -7.89 -13.32
N ALA A 40 -11.05 -8.63 -13.15
CA ALA A 40 -9.96 -8.21 -12.26
C ALA A 40 -9.49 -6.82 -12.73
N GLN A 41 -9.89 -5.77 -12.01
CA GLN A 41 -9.86 -4.41 -12.56
C GLN A 41 -8.78 -3.51 -11.97
N GLY A 42 -8.17 -3.87 -10.83
CA GLY A 42 -7.18 -2.99 -10.19
C GLY A 42 -7.74 -1.58 -10.01
N GLY A 43 -8.95 -1.48 -9.45
CA GLY A 43 -9.71 -0.25 -9.31
C GLY A 43 -9.04 0.78 -8.42
N CYS A 44 -8.16 0.35 -7.50
CA CYS A 44 -7.36 1.24 -6.68
C CYS A 44 -5.99 1.50 -7.32
N THR A 45 -5.61 2.77 -7.38
CA THR A 45 -4.25 3.19 -7.73
C THR A 45 -3.29 2.97 -6.56
N SER A 46 -1.98 3.07 -6.79
CA SER A 46 -1.00 3.04 -5.70
C SER A 46 -1.21 4.15 -4.65
N ILE A 47 -1.75 5.31 -5.08
CA ILE A 47 -2.08 6.41 -4.17
C ILE A 47 -3.32 6.06 -3.32
N ASP A 48 -4.31 5.40 -3.90
CA ASP A 48 -5.49 4.95 -3.16
C ASP A 48 -5.11 3.92 -2.11
N LEU A 49 -4.28 2.94 -2.48
CA LEU A 49 -3.82 1.89 -1.58
C LEU A 49 -3.00 2.47 -0.42
N ASP A 50 -2.07 3.38 -0.70
CA ASP A 50 -1.31 4.10 0.34
C ASP A 50 -2.22 4.92 1.26
N TYR A 51 -3.20 5.64 0.70
CA TYR A 51 -4.20 6.37 1.49
C TYR A 51 -5.00 5.42 2.40
N ILE A 52 -5.44 4.27 1.89
CA ILE A 52 -6.14 3.24 2.68
C ILE A 52 -5.22 2.74 3.79
N CYS A 53 -3.95 2.45 3.51
CA CYS A 53 -3.00 2.00 4.52
C CYS A 53 -2.87 3.01 5.67
N GLN A 54 -2.60 4.27 5.33
CA GLN A 54 -2.39 5.34 6.31
C GLN A 54 -3.68 5.72 7.06
N ASN A 55 -4.85 5.60 6.44
CA ASN A 55 -6.13 6.05 6.97
C ASN A 55 -7.14 4.91 7.20
N THR A 56 -6.63 3.70 7.46
CA THR A 56 -7.39 2.45 7.57
C THR A 56 -8.69 2.62 8.39
N GLU A 57 -8.59 3.12 9.63
CA GLU A 57 -9.76 3.24 10.52
C GLU A 57 -10.77 4.31 10.08
N PHE A 58 -10.28 5.36 9.42
CA PHE A 58 -11.10 6.46 8.91
C PHE A 58 -11.89 5.99 7.69
N VAL A 59 -11.20 5.43 6.70
CA VAL A 59 -11.82 4.88 5.47
C VAL A 59 -12.87 3.84 5.82
N GLN A 60 -12.58 2.93 6.76
CA GLN A 60 -13.55 1.93 7.24
C GLN A 60 -14.75 2.56 7.94
N GLY A 61 -14.52 3.58 8.76
CA GLY A 61 -15.59 4.34 9.40
C GLY A 61 -16.54 4.95 8.37
N ILE A 62 -15.99 5.57 7.33
CA ILE A 62 -16.77 6.17 6.25
C ILE A 62 -17.48 5.12 5.42
N ALA A 63 -16.78 4.08 4.96
CA ALA A 63 -17.36 2.99 4.15
C ALA A 63 -18.53 2.31 4.87
N SER A 64 -18.38 2.08 6.18
CA SER A 64 -19.45 1.50 6.99
C SER A 64 -20.65 2.46 7.16
N THR A 65 -20.40 3.75 7.44
CA THR A 65 -21.46 4.75 7.61
C THR A 65 -22.24 4.96 6.30
N CYS A 66 -21.52 5.20 5.20
CA CYS A 66 -22.13 5.32 3.88
C CYS A 66 -22.83 4.03 3.45
N GLY A 67 -22.26 2.87 3.77
CA GLY A 67 -22.88 1.57 3.53
C GLY A 67 -24.26 1.45 4.18
N LEU A 68 -24.43 1.94 5.43
CA LEU A 68 -25.73 1.99 6.12
C LEU A 68 -26.70 2.94 5.46
N ASP A 69 -26.27 4.19 5.30
CA ASP A 69 -27.13 5.28 4.87
C ASP A 69 -27.68 5.00 3.46
N CYS A 70 -26.89 4.29 2.65
CA CYS A 70 -27.22 3.97 1.26
C CYS A 70 -27.81 2.56 1.04
N LEU A 71 -28.09 1.77 2.09
CA LEU A 71 -28.58 0.37 1.94
C LEU A 71 -29.80 0.24 1.02
N SER A 72 -30.71 1.21 1.05
CA SER A 72 -31.93 1.22 0.22
C SER A 72 -31.83 2.08 -1.05
N GLU A 73 -30.76 2.86 -1.18
CA GLU A 73 -30.56 3.83 -2.25
C GLU A 73 -29.66 3.28 -3.37
N GLY A 74 -28.80 2.30 -3.05
CA GLY A 74 -27.96 1.60 -4.01
C GLY A 74 -26.55 2.19 -4.14
N GLU A 75 -25.83 1.71 -5.15
CA GLU A 75 -24.39 1.96 -5.35
C GLU A 75 -24.06 3.44 -5.61
N GLU A 76 -24.89 4.15 -6.40
CA GLU A 76 -24.68 5.58 -6.70
C GLU A 76 -24.66 6.45 -5.41
N CYS A 77 -25.48 6.11 -4.43
CA CYS A 77 -25.48 6.78 -3.12
C CYS A 77 -24.19 6.50 -2.37
N LEU A 78 -23.74 5.24 -2.34
CA LEU A 78 -22.53 4.85 -1.62
C LEU A 78 -21.31 5.57 -2.19
N THR A 79 -21.16 5.57 -3.52
CA THR A 79 -20.05 6.24 -4.20
C THR A 79 -20.05 7.73 -3.89
N ALA A 80 -21.19 8.41 -4.04
CA ALA A 80 -21.30 9.84 -3.72
C ALA A 80 -21.02 10.15 -2.24
N CYS A 81 -21.44 9.29 -1.32
CA CYS A 81 -21.21 9.47 0.12
C CYS A 81 -19.73 9.32 0.49
N MET A 82 -19.03 8.33 -0.09
CA MET A 82 -17.61 8.12 0.14
C MET A 82 -16.77 9.21 -0.53
N GLU A 83 -17.05 9.56 -1.78
CA GLU A 83 -16.34 10.65 -2.50
C GLU A 83 -16.42 12.00 -1.78
N ALA A 84 -17.47 12.23 -0.98
CA ALA A 84 -17.60 13.45 -0.19
C ALA A 84 -16.69 13.49 1.05
N GLN A 85 -16.08 12.36 1.44
CA GLN A 85 -15.45 12.19 2.76
C GLN A 85 -14.05 11.56 2.72
N VAL A 86 -13.70 10.81 1.66
CA VAL A 86 -12.38 10.19 1.49
C VAL A 86 -11.74 10.63 0.18
N ASP A 87 -10.41 10.68 0.17
CA ASP A 87 -9.62 11.00 -1.02
C ASP A 87 -9.26 9.72 -1.79
N LEU A 88 -10.29 8.98 -2.22
CA LEU A 88 -10.14 7.78 -3.05
C LEU A 88 -10.69 8.03 -4.45
N THR A 89 -10.10 7.38 -5.44
CA THR A 89 -10.63 7.39 -6.80
C THR A 89 -11.97 6.65 -6.87
N SER A 90 -12.87 7.11 -7.74
CA SER A 90 -14.19 6.48 -7.94
C SER A 90 -14.10 4.96 -8.21
N PRO A 91 -13.18 4.46 -9.07
CA PRO A 91 -13.05 3.02 -9.29
C PRO A 91 -12.59 2.24 -8.04
N CYS A 92 -11.82 2.87 -7.14
CA CYS A 92 -11.46 2.26 -5.86
C CYS A 92 -12.67 2.20 -4.90
N ILE A 93 -13.49 3.25 -4.90
CA ILE A 93 -14.72 3.31 -4.10
C ILE A 93 -15.74 2.26 -4.57
N GLU A 94 -15.85 2.01 -5.87
CA GLU A 94 -16.70 0.93 -6.42
C GLU A 94 -16.35 -0.44 -5.79
N CYS A 95 -15.07 -0.74 -5.53
CA CYS A 95 -14.66 -1.96 -4.82
C CYS A 95 -15.23 -2.07 -3.40
N PHE A 96 -15.39 -0.95 -2.68
CA PHE A 96 -16.08 -0.94 -1.39
C PHE A 96 -17.59 -1.24 -1.55
N GLY A 97 -18.21 -0.77 -2.64
CA GLY A 97 -19.59 -1.11 -2.98
C GLY A 97 -19.82 -2.58 -3.28
N GLU A 98 -18.92 -3.19 -4.06
CA GLU A 98 -18.94 -4.63 -4.30
C GLU A 98 -18.74 -5.41 -2.99
N GLN A 99 -17.85 -4.96 -2.11
CA GLN A 99 -17.62 -5.58 -0.81
C GLN A 99 -18.87 -5.49 0.09
N VAL A 100 -19.52 -4.33 0.19
CA VAL A 100 -20.78 -4.18 0.93
C VAL A 100 -21.85 -5.11 0.39
N THR A 101 -21.99 -5.17 -0.95
CA THR A 101 -22.94 -6.06 -1.63
C THR A 101 -22.66 -7.54 -1.32
N CYS A 102 -21.40 -7.95 -1.29
CA CYS A 102 -21.01 -9.29 -0.88
C CYS A 102 -21.40 -9.59 0.57
N ILE A 103 -21.17 -8.64 1.48
CA ILE A 103 -21.42 -8.82 2.91
C ILE A 103 -22.92 -8.90 3.20
N VAL A 104 -23.75 -8.05 2.61
CA VAL A 104 -25.22 -8.14 2.76
C VAL A 104 -25.79 -9.41 2.13
N THR A 105 -25.10 -10.02 1.16
CA THR A 105 -25.57 -11.24 0.50
C THR A 105 -25.17 -12.50 1.27
N ASN A 106 -23.90 -12.60 1.65
CA ASN A 106 -23.31 -13.83 2.21
C ASN A 106 -23.23 -13.82 3.73
N CYS A 107 -23.19 -12.63 4.34
CA CYS A 107 -22.93 -12.44 5.75
C CYS A 107 -24.06 -11.76 6.51
N TYR A 108 -25.22 -11.54 5.87
CA TYR A 108 -26.38 -10.88 6.48
C TYR A 108 -26.71 -11.42 7.87
N PHE A 109 -26.84 -12.73 8.05
CA PHE A 109 -27.21 -13.28 9.37
C PHE A 109 -26.11 -13.09 10.42
N ALA A 110 -24.84 -13.21 10.02
CA ALA A 110 -23.70 -13.01 10.92
C ALA A 110 -23.60 -11.53 11.36
N CYS A 111 -23.82 -10.60 10.45
CA CYS A 111 -23.79 -9.17 10.74
C CYS A 111 -25.08 -8.67 11.41
N ALA A 112 -26.24 -9.25 11.06
CA ALA A 112 -27.53 -8.83 11.56
C ALA A 112 -27.87 -9.29 12.97
N PHE A 113 -27.48 -10.53 13.26
CA PHE A 113 -27.87 -11.20 14.49
C PHE A 113 -26.69 -11.79 15.27
N GLY A 114 -25.48 -11.74 14.71
CA GLY A 114 -24.25 -12.20 15.35
C GLY A 114 -23.53 -11.11 16.13
N THR A 115 -22.30 -11.42 16.53
CA THR A 115 -21.39 -10.44 17.11
C THR A 115 -20.57 -9.76 16.03
N GLU A 116 -19.86 -8.73 16.45
CA GLU A 116 -18.88 -8.01 15.65
C GLU A 116 -17.82 -8.92 15.04
N GLU A 117 -17.28 -9.80 15.87
CA GLU A 117 -16.30 -10.78 15.46
C GLU A 117 -16.89 -11.79 14.47
N ALA A 118 -18.15 -12.21 14.65
CA ALA A 118 -18.80 -13.16 13.75
C ALA A 118 -19.06 -12.57 12.36
N CYS A 119 -19.46 -11.29 12.30
CA CYS A 119 -19.60 -10.57 11.03
C CYS A 119 -18.25 -10.45 10.32
N ALA A 120 -17.21 -10.09 11.07
CA ALA A 120 -15.86 -9.97 10.58
C ALA A 120 -15.29 -11.26 10.00
N GLU A 121 -15.43 -12.36 10.74
CA GLU A 121 -14.98 -13.67 10.29
C GLU A 121 -15.71 -14.10 9.01
N CYS A 122 -17.01 -13.80 8.90
CA CYS A 122 -17.77 -14.11 7.69
C CYS A 122 -17.29 -13.27 6.49
N ALA A 123 -17.11 -11.97 6.67
CA ALA A 123 -16.68 -11.07 5.60
C ALA A 123 -15.27 -11.41 5.13
N LEU A 124 -14.36 -11.76 6.05
CA LEU A 124 -13.04 -12.28 5.74
C LEU A 124 -13.13 -13.57 4.90
N ALA A 125 -13.98 -14.51 5.30
CA ALA A 125 -14.08 -15.81 4.63
C ALA A 125 -14.72 -15.73 3.23
N ASN A 126 -15.62 -14.78 2.98
CA ASN A 126 -16.45 -14.77 1.78
C ASN A 126 -16.22 -13.55 0.86
N CYS A 127 -15.73 -12.44 1.38
CA CYS A 127 -15.72 -11.15 0.68
C CYS A 127 -14.34 -10.49 0.57
N GLU A 128 -13.36 -10.87 1.38
CA GLU A 128 -11.98 -10.36 1.28
C GLU A 128 -11.38 -10.63 -0.11
N ALA A 129 -11.52 -11.86 -0.61
CA ALA A 129 -10.91 -12.23 -1.88
C ALA A 129 -11.42 -11.38 -3.05
N GLY A 130 -12.74 -11.11 -3.10
CA GLY A 130 -13.34 -10.27 -4.13
C GLY A 130 -12.90 -8.81 -4.02
N PHE A 131 -12.80 -8.28 -2.79
CA PHE A 131 -12.28 -6.93 -2.58
C PHE A 131 -10.82 -6.80 -3.03
N ASN A 132 -9.96 -7.76 -2.66
CA ASN A 132 -8.56 -7.73 -3.05
C ASN A 132 -8.40 -7.83 -4.57
N GLU A 133 -9.21 -8.67 -5.23
CA GLU A 133 -9.21 -8.78 -6.69
C GLU A 133 -9.68 -7.48 -7.37
N CYS A 134 -10.73 -6.84 -6.86
CA CYS A 134 -11.20 -5.56 -7.37
C CYS A 134 -10.16 -4.46 -7.17
N ALA A 135 -9.65 -4.31 -5.95
CA ALA A 135 -8.69 -3.26 -5.58
C ALA A 135 -7.29 -3.47 -6.18
N GLY A 136 -6.99 -4.66 -6.71
CA GLY A 136 -5.65 -5.00 -7.20
C GLY A 136 -4.64 -5.25 -6.10
N ILE A 137 -5.11 -5.73 -4.94
CA ILE A 137 -4.26 -6.05 -3.80
C ILE A 137 -3.61 -7.42 -3.99
N VAL A 138 -2.29 -7.45 -4.02
CA VAL A 138 -1.47 -8.64 -4.26
C VAL A 138 -0.20 -8.61 -3.41
N ASP A 139 0.37 -9.80 -3.18
CA ASP A 139 1.67 -10.02 -2.54
C ASP A 139 2.60 -10.56 -3.65
N ASN A 140 3.44 -9.70 -4.25
CA ASN A 140 4.24 -10.09 -5.40
C ASN A 140 5.60 -10.72 -5.03
N ASP A 141 6.14 -10.40 -3.86
CA ASP A 141 7.45 -10.91 -3.40
C ASP A 141 7.38 -12.02 -2.33
N ASN A 142 6.16 -12.35 -1.89
CA ASN A 142 5.82 -13.42 -0.94
C ASN A 142 6.39 -13.21 0.47
N ASP A 143 6.44 -11.96 0.94
CA ASP A 143 6.92 -11.60 2.27
C ASP A 143 5.81 -11.52 3.34
N THR A 144 4.57 -11.82 2.96
CA THR A 144 3.30 -11.75 3.74
C THR A 144 2.67 -10.38 3.87
N TRP A 145 3.31 -9.34 3.37
CA TRP A 145 2.71 -8.05 3.10
C TRP A 145 2.18 -8.01 1.67
N THR A 146 1.42 -6.97 1.36
CA THR A 146 0.83 -6.78 0.04
C THR A 146 1.10 -5.35 -0.35
N ASN A 147 1.02 -5.04 -1.63
CA ASN A 147 1.06 -3.68 -2.18
C ASN A 147 0.08 -2.66 -1.55
N LEU A 148 -0.82 -3.09 -0.65
CA LEU A 148 -1.65 -2.20 0.15
C LEU A 148 -0.83 -1.34 1.13
N CYS A 149 0.11 -1.95 1.84
CA CYS A 149 0.94 -1.26 2.85
C CYS A 149 2.44 -1.48 2.64
N ASP A 150 2.81 -2.25 1.62
CA ASP A 150 4.18 -2.46 1.24
C ASP A 150 4.63 -1.38 0.25
N CYS A 151 5.58 -0.54 0.70
CA CYS A 151 6.16 0.53 -0.10
C CYS A 151 7.01 0.00 -1.28
N ASN A 152 7.39 -1.29 -1.28
CA ASN A 152 8.00 -1.98 -2.40
C ASN A 152 7.68 -3.48 -2.42
N ASP A 153 6.46 -3.83 -2.86
CA ASP A 153 5.94 -5.19 -3.01
C ASP A 153 6.70 -6.09 -4.02
N SER A 154 7.81 -5.62 -4.58
CA SER A 154 8.74 -6.43 -5.39
C SER A 154 10.02 -6.82 -4.64
N ASN A 155 10.15 -6.43 -3.37
CA ASN A 155 11.32 -6.67 -2.55
C ASN A 155 10.97 -7.07 -1.11
N SER A 156 11.05 -8.37 -0.84
CA SER A 156 10.73 -8.99 0.47
C SER A 156 11.56 -8.53 1.67
N THR A 157 12.52 -7.62 1.49
CA THR A 157 13.28 -6.97 2.57
C THR A 157 12.80 -5.55 2.88
N ILE A 158 11.77 -5.07 2.18
CA ILE A 158 11.16 -3.76 2.34
C ILE A 158 9.70 -4.01 2.65
N PHE A 159 9.27 -3.74 3.87
CA PHE A 159 7.89 -3.91 4.32
C PHE A 159 7.70 -3.24 5.68
N PRO A 160 6.45 -2.94 6.12
CA PRO A 160 6.24 -2.29 7.40
C PRO A 160 6.89 -2.99 8.60
N GLY A 161 7.80 -2.29 9.27
CA GLY A 161 8.56 -2.81 10.41
C GLY A 161 9.70 -3.77 10.07
N ALA A 162 10.20 -3.79 8.83
CA ALA A 162 11.43 -4.50 8.50
C ALA A 162 12.65 -3.90 9.21
N GLU A 163 13.75 -4.66 9.27
CA GLU A 163 15.04 -4.12 9.73
C GLU A 163 15.73 -3.39 8.58
N GLY A 164 16.47 -2.33 8.88
CA GLY A 164 17.22 -1.60 7.88
C GLY A 164 18.32 -2.46 7.23
N THR A 165 18.43 -2.39 5.90
CA THR A 165 19.43 -3.14 5.13
C THR A 165 20.65 -2.30 4.76
N GLY A 166 20.73 -1.06 5.23
CA GLY A 166 21.78 -0.11 4.84
C GLY A 166 21.85 0.11 3.33
N SER A 167 20.70 0.15 2.65
CA SER A 167 20.62 0.19 1.17
C SER A 167 20.12 1.53 0.64
N GLY A 168 19.95 2.53 1.50
CA GLY A 168 19.41 3.84 1.15
C GLY A 168 17.89 3.84 0.87
N TYR A 169 17.18 2.77 1.24
CA TYR A 169 15.73 2.64 1.07
C TYR A 169 15.02 2.59 2.42
N ASP A 170 13.78 3.08 2.45
CA ASP A 170 12.88 2.95 3.60
C ASP A 170 12.44 1.48 3.67
N ASN A 171 13.19 0.67 4.42
CA ASN A 171 12.94 -0.75 4.57
C ASN A 171 11.71 -0.99 5.42
N ASP A 172 11.46 -0.16 6.42
CA ASP A 172 10.36 -0.35 7.37
C ASP A 172 9.06 0.39 6.99
N CYS A 173 9.04 1.02 5.80
CA CYS A 173 7.94 1.77 5.20
C CYS A 173 7.32 2.81 6.15
N ASN A 174 8.12 3.45 7.01
CA ASN A 174 7.63 4.44 7.97
C ASN A 174 7.63 5.88 7.41
N GLY A 175 8.09 6.06 6.17
CA GLY A 175 8.20 7.34 5.47
C GLY A 175 9.48 8.13 5.77
N LEU A 176 10.43 7.55 6.51
CA LEU A 176 11.69 8.16 6.93
C LEU A 176 12.83 7.17 6.74
N ILE A 177 13.95 7.63 6.17
CA ILE A 177 15.19 6.85 6.14
C ILE A 177 15.88 6.99 7.51
N SER A 178 16.02 5.86 8.22
CA SER A 178 16.73 5.75 9.49
C SER A 178 18.23 5.45 9.32
N LEU A 179 18.98 5.51 10.42
CA LEU A 179 20.42 5.21 10.42
C LEU A 179 20.73 3.77 10.01
N SER A 180 19.85 2.81 10.33
CA SER A 180 20.02 1.40 9.92
C SER A 180 19.73 1.16 8.44
N GLU A 181 19.09 2.12 7.78
CA GLU A 181 18.69 2.04 6.36
C GLU A 181 19.63 2.80 5.45
N LEU A 182 20.44 3.71 6.01
CA LEU A 182 21.40 4.52 5.29
C LEU A 182 22.53 3.67 4.69
N THR A 183 22.90 3.93 3.44
CA THR A 183 24.00 3.23 2.76
C THR A 183 25.33 3.96 3.03
N ASP A 184 26.43 3.22 3.12
CA ASP A 184 27.77 3.80 2.98
C ASP A 184 27.94 4.24 1.52
N CYS A 185 27.92 5.56 1.26
CA CYS A 185 28.07 6.08 -0.09
C CYS A 185 29.55 6.14 -0.47
N ASN A 186 29.95 5.32 -1.43
CA ASN A 186 31.30 5.45 -1.97
C ASN A 186 31.45 6.70 -2.84
N ALA A 187 30.34 7.22 -3.37
CA ALA A 187 30.31 8.36 -4.28
C ALA A 187 30.21 9.74 -3.61
N ASP A 188 30.22 9.83 -2.27
CA ASP A 188 30.38 11.10 -1.55
C ASP A 188 31.86 11.50 -1.53
N LEU A 189 32.28 12.24 -2.56
CA LEU A 189 33.67 12.59 -2.80
C LEU A 189 34.12 13.81 -1.99
N ASN A 190 33.19 14.66 -1.57
CA ASN A 190 33.50 15.86 -0.78
C ASN A 190 33.26 15.68 0.73
N ALA A 191 32.69 14.54 1.14
CA ALA A 191 32.34 14.19 2.52
C ALA A 191 31.37 15.21 3.16
N ASP A 192 30.36 15.65 2.40
CA ASP A 192 29.28 16.50 2.90
C ASP A 192 27.98 15.74 3.21
N ASN A 193 28.06 14.41 3.23
CA ASN A 193 27.00 13.46 3.58
C ASN A 193 25.83 13.44 2.57
N ILE A 194 26.07 13.88 1.33
CA ILE A 194 25.09 13.77 0.26
C ILE A 194 25.80 13.54 -1.08
N VAL A 195 25.45 12.47 -1.81
CA VAL A 195 25.94 12.31 -3.19
C VAL A 195 25.16 13.26 -4.09
N GLY A 196 25.80 14.34 -4.50
CA GLY A 196 25.14 15.41 -5.23
C GLY A 196 25.91 15.93 -6.44
N THR A 197 25.54 17.14 -6.85
CA THR A 197 26.21 17.81 -7.97
C THR A 197 27.66 18.15 -7.62
N ALA A 198 27.97 18.37 -6.34
CA ALA A 198 29.33 18.66 -5.90
C ALA A 198 30.25 17.44 -6.15
N ASP A 199 29.79 16.23 -5.84
CA ASP A 199 30.51 14.98 -6.08
C ASP A 199 30.63 14.69 -7.56
N LEU A 200 29.55 14.90 -8.33
CA LEU A 200 29.61 14.79 -9.78
C LEU A 200 30.68 15.74 -10.37
N LEU A 201 30.80 16.96 -9.87
CA LEU A 201 31.82 17.90 -10.35
C LEU A 201 33.24 17.44 -9.98
N ILE A 202 33.43 16.84 -8.81
CA ILE A 202 34.72 16.26 -8.41
C ILE A 202 35.05 15.05 -9.28
N PHE A 203 34.08 14.17 -9.51
CA PHE A 203 34.18 13.01 -10.39
C PHE A 203 34.55 13.41 -11.82
N LEU A 204 33.87 14.41 -12.39
CA LEU A 204 34.18 14.92 -13.73
C LEU A 204 35.58 15.54 -13.84
N GLY A 205 36.16 15.98 -12.72
CA GLY A 205 37.56 16.40 -12.65
C GLY A 205 38.56 15.24 -12.79
N ALA A 206 38.14 14.02 -12.46
CA ALA A 206 38.93 12.78 -12.57
C ALA A 206 38.55 11.91 -13.79
N PHE A 207 37.46 12.23 -14.49
CA PHE A 207 36.93 11.44 -15.61
C PHE A 207 37.94 11.28 -16.77
N ASP A 208 37.98 10.09 -17.36
CA ASP A 208 38.94 9.68 -18.41
C ASP A 208 40.39 9.55 -17.91
N CYS A 209 40.58 9.44 -16.59
CA CYS A 209 41.87 9.12 -16.01
C CYS A 209 42.19 7.62 -16.16
N SER A 210 43.44 7.29 -16.53
CA SER A 210 43.94 5.92 -16.74
C SER A 210 45.26 5.58 -16.04
N GLU A 211 45.91 6.53 -15.35
CA GLU A 211 47.11 6.29 -14.53
C GLU A 211 47.15 7.25 -13.32
N ASN A 212 47.48 6.75 -12.12
CA ASN A 212 47.53 7.52 -10.87
C ASN A 212 46.25 8.34 -10.61
N CYS A 213 45.09 7.72 -10.81
CA CYS A 213 43.81 8.39 -10.67
C CYS A 213 43.50 8.71 -9.22
N TYR A 214 42.55 9.61 -9.01
CA TYR A 214 42.02 9.86 -7.69
C TYR A 214 41.28 8.60 -7.24
N ASP A 215 41.91 7.79 -6.39
CA ASP A 215 41.42 6.46 -5.99
C ASP A 215 39.98 6.51 -5.46
N ALA A 216 39.55 7.63 -4.88
CA ALA A 216 38.20 7.78 -4.38
C ALA A 216 37.13 7.92 -5.50
N ALA A 217 37.51 8.22 -6.75
CA ALA A 217 36.60 8.27 -7.90
C ALA A 217 36.61 6.98 -8.75
N ASP A 218 37.47 6.01 -8.43
CA ASP A 218 37.51 4.67 -9.04
C ASP A 218 36.71 3.70 -8.14
N PHE A 219 35.39 3.75 -8.28
CA PHE A 219 34.48 3.06 -7.36
C PHE A 219 34.47 1.55 -7.55
N ASN A 220 34.78 1.06 -8.76
CA ASN A 220 34.87 -0.37 -9.03
C ASN A 220 36.30 -0.95 -8.88
N SER A 221 37.27 -0.08 -8.57
CA SER A 221 38.70 -0.41 -8.40
C SER A 221 39.31 -1.11 -9.61
N ASP A 222 38.91 -0.72 -10.82
CA ASP A 222 39.44 -1.27 -12.08
C ASP A 222 40.67 -0.51 -12.61
N GLY A 223 41.06 0.58 -11.93
CA GLY A 223 42.22 1.41 -12.24
C GLY A 223 41.94 2.51 -13.25
N VAL A 224 40.68 2.70 -13.68
CA VAL A 224 40.24 3.74 -14.60
C VAL A 224 39.06 4.48 -13.98
N VAL A 225 38.99 5.79 -14.13
CA VAL A 225 37.80 6.57 -13.77
C VAL A 225 37.00 6.84 -15.05
N GLY A 226 35.96 6.05 -15.28
CA GLY A 226 35.27 6.00 -16.56
C GLY A 226 33.75 5.93 -16.46
N ALA A 227 33.13 5.45 -17.53
CA ALA A 227 31.66 5.32 -17.60
C ALA A 227 31.11 4.30 -16.58
N SER A 228 31.90 3.29 -16.22
CA SER A 228 31.51 2.32 -15.18
C SER A 228 31.37 2.98 -13.82
N ASP A 229 32.34 3.81 -13.43
CA ASP A 229 32.32 4.58 -12.17
C ASP A 229 31.24 5.65 -12.19
N LEU A 230 31.01 6.27 -13.35
CA LEU A 230 29.90 7.21 -13.51
C LEU A 230 28.55 6.55 -13.24
N LEU A 231 28.35 5.29 -13.68
CA LEU A 231 27.11 4.56 -13.39
C LEU A 231 26.96 4.25 -11.90
N ILE A 232 28.06 4.01 -11.18
CA ILE A 232 28.04 3.82 -9.72
C ILE A 232 27.67 5.14 -9.03
N LEU A 233 28.30 6.26 -9.39
CA LEU A 233 27.93 7.58 -8.87
C LEU A 233 26.45 7.92 -9.13
N LEU A 234 25.96 7.65 -10.35
CA LEU A 234 24.57 7.89 -10.70
C LEU A 234 23.60 6.94 -9.98
N SER A 235 24.05 5.77 -9.55
CA SER A 235 23.24 4.87 -8.72
C SER A 235 23.07 5.37 -7.29
N GLU A 236 24.03 6.16 -6.80
CA GLU A 236 23.99 6.77 -5.47
C GLU A 236 23.52 8.24 -5.50
N PHE A 237 23.22 8.81 -6.67
CA PHE A 237 22.90 10.24 -6.80
C PHE A 237 21.61 10.62 -6.06
N GLY A 238 21.73 11.56 -5.13
CA GLY A 238 20.63 12.01 -4.27
C GLY A 238 20.52 11.23 -2.95
N LEU A 239 21.41 10.28 -2.68
CA LEU A 239 21.49 9.59 -1.39
C LEU A 239 22.12 10.50 -0.32
N PHE A 240 21.69 10.33 0.91
CA PHE A 240 22.34 10.88 2.10
C PHE A 240 23.27 9.80 2.69
N CYS A 241 24.43 10.22 3.20
CA CYS A 241 25.56 9.36 3.55
C CYS A 241 26.03 9.60 4.99
N GLU A 242 26.81 8.70 5.58
CA GLU A 242 27.49 8.90 6.87
C GLU A 242 29.01 8.76 6.76
#